data_AF-A0A7X2MTN4-F1
#
_entry.id   AF-A0A7X2MTN4-F1
#
_cell.length_a   1.000
_cell.length_b   1.000
_cell.length_c   1.000
_cell.angle_alpha   90.00
_cell.angle_beta   90.00
_cell.angle_gamma   90.00
#
_symmetry.space_group_name_H-M   'P 1'
#
loop_
_entity.id
_entity.type
_entity.pdbx_description
1 polymer ?
#
loop_
_entity_poly.entity_id
_entity_poly.type
_entity_poly.pdbx_seq_one_letter_code
_entity_poly.pdbx_strand_id
1 'polypeptide(L)'
;RFAEHPLIVGAPFIRFYAGVPLKSSTGLILGTLCVTDTAPHPFNADQVAMLKMLAALVMSFLEAWYSAGFADPVTGLPNRQRLIRDLQFLAASGDTTPRRLVLIDCIDMPRAYELARSMGMGPVESLLKDV
;
A
#
# COMPACT_ATOMS: atom_id res chain seq x y z
N ARG A 1 -19.34 -9.25 25.03
CA ARG A 1 -18.02 -9.04 24.36
C ARG A 1 -17.58 -7.57 24.36
N PHE A 2 -18.43 -6.59 24.03
CA PHE A 2 -18.01 -5.18 23.94
C PHE A 2 -18.59 -4.23 25.00
N ALA A 3 -19.49 -4.70 25.87
CA ALA A 3 -20.22 -3.86 26.82
C ALA A 3 -19.32 -3.05 27.77
N GLU A 4 -18.11 -3.55 28.07
CA GLU A 4 -17.14 -2.92 28.98
C GLU A 4 -16.01 -2.18 28.24
N HIS A 5 -16.06 -2.12 26.91
CA HIS A 5 -14.99 -1.49 26.14
C HIS A 5 -14.91 0.01 26.45
N PRO A 6 -13.72 0.61 26.65
CA PRO A 6 -13.59 2.02 27.04
C PRO A 6 -14.34 3.01 26.14
N LEU A 7 -14.39 2.74 24.84
CA LEU A 7 -15.14 3.57 23.86
C LEU A 7 -16.67 3.44 23.95
N ILE A 8 -17.18 2.48 24.73
CA ILE A 8 -18.61 2.20 24.94
C ILE A 8 -19.05 2.69 26.31
N VAL A 9 -18.28 2.41 27.37
CA VAL A 9 -18.57 2.85 28.74
C VAL A 9 -18.10 4.27 29.04
N GLY A 10 -17.10 4.76 28.30
CA GLY A 10 -16.58 6.12 28.36
C GLY A 10 -16.72 6.83 27.02
N ALA A 11 -16.36 8.12 26.99
CA ALA A 11 -16.42 8.91 25.77
C ALA A 11 -15.64 8.23 24.63
N PRO A 12 -16.20 8.13 23.41
CA PRO A 12 -17.39 8.86 22.93
C PRO A 12 -18.73 8.15 23.14
N PHE A 13 -18.80 7.01 23.84
CA PHE A 13 -20.02 6.22 24.08
C PHE A 13 -20.64 5.63 22.80
N ILE A 14 -19.87 4.91 22.00
CA ILE A 14 -20.31 4.30 20.74
C ILE A 14 -21.52 3.36 20.99
N ARG A 15 -22.58 3.48 20.18
CA ARG A 15 -23.78 2.62 20.20
C ARG A 15 -24.11 1.99 18.86
N PHE A 16 -23.47 2.45 17.79
CA PHE A 16 -23.58 1.88 16.46
C PHE A 16 -22.20 1.61 15.87
N TYR A 17 -22.04 0.46 15.22
CA TYR A 17 -20.82 0.07 14.51
C TYR A 17 -21.20 -0.79 13.31
N ALA A 18 -20.83 -0.36 12.12
CA ALA A 18 -20.88 -1.15 10.90
C ALA A 18 -19.50 -1.17 10.27
N GLY A 19 -18.94 -2.36 10.07
CA GLY A 19 -17.58 -2.53 9.54
C GLY A 19 -17.53 -3.56 8.43
N VAL A 20 -16.71 -3.28 7.41
CA VAL A 20 -16.38 -4.22 6.35
C VAL A 20 -14.86 -4.34 6.23
N PRO A 21 -14.33 -5.54 5.96
CA PRO A 21 -12.89 -5.74 5.88
C PRO A 21 -12.30 -5.00 4.67
N LEU A 22 -11.17 -4.35 4.89
CA LEU A 22 -10.29 -3.84 3.85
C LEU A 22 -9.38 -4.99 3.40
N LYS A 23 -9.76 -5.66 2.31
CA LYS A 23 -9.11 -6.87 1.81
C LYS A 23 -8.30 -6.55 0.54
N SER A 24 -7.02 -6.88 0.53
CA SER A 24 -6.18 -6.78 -0.68
C SER A 24 -6.61 -7.79 -1.76
N SER A 25 -6.15 -7.55 -2.98
CA SER A 25 -6.22 -8.49 -4.11
C SER A 25 -5.65 -9.88 -3.78
N THR A 26 -4.62 -9.96 -2.93
CA THR A 26 -4.02 -11.22 -2.43
C THR A 26 -4.81 -11.86 -1.27
N GLY A 27 -5.87 -11.21 -0.81
CA GLY A 27 -6.76 -11.69 0.23
C GLY A 27 -6.35 -11.36 1.67
N LEU A 28 -5.29 -10.56 1.85
CA LEU A 28 -4.84 -10.09 3.15
C LEU A 28 -5.80 -9.03 3.70
N ILE A 29 -6.19 -9.16 4.96
CA ILE A 29 -7.01 -8.15 5.65
C ILE A 29 -6.07 -7.11 6.26
N LEU A 30 -6.06 -5.90 5.70
CA LEU A 30 -5.23 -4.79 6.16
C LEU A 30 -5.88 -4.01 7.30
N GLY A 31 -7.21 -4.10 7.41
CA GLY A 31 -7.97 -3.36 8.40
C GLY A 31 -9.48 -3.47 8.14
N THR A 32 -10.22 -2.50 8.62
CA THR A 32 -11.68 -2.42 8.46
C THR A 32 -12.08 -0.99 8.12
N LEU A 33 -12.89 -0.82 7.09
CA LEU A 33 -13.61 0.44 6.88
C LEU A 33 -14.87 0.36 7.75
N CYS A 34 -15.03 1.32 8.65
CA CYS A 34 -16.16 1.31 9.57
C CYS A 34 -16.84 2.67 9.71
N VAL A 35 -18.12 2.62 10.03
CA VAL A 35 -18.95 3.75 10.42
C VAL A 35 -19.38 3.50 11.85
N THR A 36 -19.25 4.53 12.69
CA THR A 36 -19.59 4.48 14.11
C THR A 36 -20.42 5.69 14.51
N ASP A 37 -21.36 5.49 15.42
CA ASP A 37 -22.19 6.57 15.96
C ASP A 37 -22.49 6.31 17.46
N THR A 38 -22.85 7.36 18.19
CA THR A 38 -23.26 7.32 19.61
C THR A 38 -24.76 7.03 19.77
N ALA A 39 -25.53 7.08 18.67
CA ALA A 39 -26.91 6.60 18.61
C ALA A 39 -27.02 5.26 17.84
N PRO A 40 -27.96 4.37 18.20
CA PRO A 40 -28.23 3.17 17.41
C PRO A 40 -28.92 3.53 16.08
N HIS A 41 -28.55 2.85 15.00
CA HIS A 41 -29.13 3.06 13.67
C HIS A 41 -29.55 1.73 13.02
N PRO A 42 -30.66 1.70 12.26
CA PRO A 42 -30.92 0.60 11.35
C PRO A 42 -29.86 0.61 10.24
N PHE A 43 -29.43 -0.58 9.80
CA PHE A 43 -28.48 -0.72 8.70
C PHE A 43 -28.97 -1.77 7.71
N ASN A 44 -29.43 -1.32 6.55
CA ASN A 44 -30.08 -2.17 5.55
C ASN A 44 -29.08 -2.74 4.53
N ALA A 45 -29.57 -3.63 3.67
CA ALA A 45 -28.74 -4.31 2.67
C ALA A 45 -28.07 -3.34 1.67
N ASP A 46 -28.75 -2.27 1.27
CA ASP A 46 -28.22 -1.26 0.36
C ASP A 46 -27.06 -0.48 1.01
N GLN A 47 -27.18 -0.14 2.29
CA GLN A 47 -26.11 0.50 3.05
C GLN A 47 -24.92 -0.43 3.25
N VAL A 48 -25.15 -1.74 3.45
CA VAL A 48 -24.07 -2.75 3.47
C VAL A 48 -23.38 -2.82 2.11
N ALA A 49 -24.12 -2.82 1.00
CA ALA A 49 -23.57 -2.83 -0.35
C ALA A 49 -22.73 -1.57 -0.61
N MET A 50 -23.24 -0.40 -0.23
CA MET A 50 -22.50 0.86 -0.34
C MET A 50 -21.20 0.84 0.46
N LEU A 51 -21.24 0.38 1.71
CA LEU A 51 -20.06 0.30 2.56
C LEU A 51 -18.99 -0.65 1.98
N LYS A 52 -19.41 -1.78 1.38
CA LYS A 52 -18.51 -2.68 0.64
C LYS A 52 -17.90 -2.01 -0.60
N MET A 53 -18.68 -1.24 -1.37
CA MET A 53 -18.15 -0.51 -2.53
C MET A 53 -17.12 0.54 -2.11
N LEU A 54 -17.38 1.29 -1.03
CA LEU A 54 -16.42 2.25 -0.49
C LEU A 54 -15.13 1.56 -0.02
N ALA A 55 -15.24 0.40 0.63
CA ALA A 55 -14.07 -0.38 1.04
C ALA A 55 -13.25 -0.85 -0.16
N ALA A 56 -13.91 -1.29 -1.24
CA ALA A 56 -13.23 -1.64 -2.48
C ALA A 56 -12.49 -0.44 -3.09
N LEU A 57 -13.11 0.75 -3.11
CA LEU A 57 -12.48 1.97 -3.62
C LEU A 57 -11.25 2.36 -2.79
N VAL A 58 -11.36 2.32 -1.46
CA VAL A 58 -10.24 2.58 -0.55
C VAL A 58 -9.10 1.60 -0.81
N MET A 59 -9.40 0.31 -1.00
CA MET A 59 -8.39 -0.69 -1.32
C MET A 59 -7.72 -0.43 -2.66
N SER A 60 -8.47 -0.14 -3.72
CA SER A 60 -7.90 0.22 -5.03
C SER A 60 -6.98 1.43 -4.92
N PHE A 61 -7.37 2.44 -4.13
CA PHE A 61 -6.53 3.61 -3.89
C PHE A 61 -5.25 3.26 -3.14
N LEU A 62 -5.34 2.46 -2.06
CA LEU A 62 -4.18 2.01 -1.29
C LEU A 62 -3.22 1.16 -2.11
N GLU A 63 -3.74 0.26 -2.95
CA GLU A 63 -2.92 -0.58 -3.86
C GLU A 63 -2.24 0.27 -4.93
N ALA A 64 -2.94 1.25 -5.51
CA ALA A 64 -2.36 2.18 -6.47
C ALA A 64 -1.27 3.05 -5.83
N TRP A 65 -1.53 3.59 -4.62
CA TRP A 65 -0.55 4.35 -3.85
C TRP A 65 0.67 3.53 -3.47
N TYR A 66 0.47 2.28 -3.07
CA TYR A 66 1.54 1.36 -2.76
C TYR A 66 2.40 1.06 -4.00
N SER A 67 1.78 0.84 -5.15
CA SER A 67 2.46 0.60 -6.41
C SER A 67 3.24 1.84 -6.88
N ALA A 68 2.61 3.02 -6.85
CA ALA A 68 3.25 4.27 -7.26
C ALA A 68 4.36 4.73 -6.30
N GLY A 69 4.23 4.44 -5.00
CA GLY A 69 5.20 4.86 -3.99
C GLY A 69 6.41 3.96 -3.88
N PHE A 70 6.28 2.66 -4.17
CA PHE A 70 7.34 1.67 -3.93
C PHE A 70 7.87 0.96 -5.16
N ALA A 71 7.24 1.11 -6.32
CA ALA A 71 7.79 0.64 -7.59
C ALA A 71 8.33 1.81 -8.42
N ASP A 72 9.36 1.55 -9.20
CA ASP A 72 9.79 2.45 -10.26
C ASP A 72 8.84 2.28 -11.45
N PRO A 73 8.28 3.36 -12.02
CA PRO A 73 7.22 3.26 -13.02
C PRO A 73 7.70 2.75 -14.39
N VAL A 74 9.00 2.75 -14.65
CA VAL A 74 9.57 2.31 -15.94
C VAL A 74 9.89 0.82 -15.87
N THR A 75 10.62 0.40 -14.84
CA THR A 75 11.12 -0.98 -14.67
C THR A 75 10.11 -1.88 -13.96
N GLY A 76 9.20 -1.32 -13.16
CA GLY A 76 8.32 -2.08 -12.25
C GLY A 76 9.04 -2.65 -11.02
N LEU A 77 10.36 -2.44 -10.89
CA LEU A 77 11.15 -2.94 -9.78
C LEU A 77 10.94 -2.09 -8.51
N PRO A 78 11.19 -2.64 -7.30
CA PRO A 78 11.25 -1.88 -6.07
C PRO A 78 12.16 -0.65 -6.20
N ASN A 79 11.61 0.53 -5.95
CA ASN A 79 12.37 1.78 -6.04
C ASN A 79 13.20 2.04 -4.77
N ARG A 80 13.94 3.16 -4.78
CA ARG A 80 14.76 3.60 -3.64
C ARG A 80 13.98 3.70 -2.32
N GLN A 81 12.73 4.17 -2.35
CA GLN A 81 11.92 4.32 -1.15
C GLN A 81 11.59 2.95 -0.54
N ARG A 82 11.35 1.94 -1.39
CA ARG A 82 11.13 0.57 -0.94
C ARG A 82 12.37 -0.02 -0.28
N LEU A 83 13.54 0.13 -0.90
CA LEU A 83 14.81 -0.34 -0.34
C LEU A 83 15.08 0.25 1.06
N ILE A 84 14.93 1.57 1.22
CA ILE A 84 15.17 2.24 2.51
C ILE A 84 14.21 1.71 3.59
N ARG A 85 12.93 1.55 3.25
CA ARG A 85 11.91 1.02 4.16
C ARG A 85 12.24 -0.39 4.61
N ASP A 86 12.62 -1.26 3.67
CA ASP A 86 12.97 -2.65 3.97
C ASP A 86 14.21 -2.71 4.87
N LEU A 87 15.25 -1.91 4.60
CA LEU A 87 16.43 -1.81 5.47
C LEU A 87 16.07 -1.34 6.89
N GLN A 88 15.20 -0.35 7.03
CA GLN A 88 14.73 0.13 8.34
C GLN A 88 13.95 -0.95 9.09
N PHE A 89 13.06 -1.67 8.40
CA PHE A 89 12.31 -2.78 8.99
C PHE A 89 13.25 -3.89 9.48
N LEU A 90 14.22 -4.28 8.66
CA LEU A 90 15.21 -5.30 9.03
C LEU A 90 16.04 -4.86 10.24
N ALA A 91 16.48 -3.61 10.30
CA ALA A 91 17.21 -3.07 11.45
C ALA A 91 16.37 -3.07 12.75
N ALA A 92 15.07 -2.84 12.65
CA ALA A 92 14.15 -2.80 13.80
C ALA A 92 13.67 -4.20 14.24
N SER A 93 13.73 -5.20 13.36
CA SER A 93 13.16 -6.54 13.61
C SER A 93 13.88 -7.37 14.67
N GLY A 94 15.09 -6.96 15.10
CA GLY A 94 15.93 -7.76 16.00
C GLY A 94 16.54 -9.00 15.36
N ASP A 95 16.33 -9.21 14.04
CA ASP A 95 16.89 -10.31 13.28
C ASP A 95 18.37 -10.08 12.99
N THR A 96 19.22 -10.96 13.52
CA THR A 96 20.69 -10.92 13.38
C THR A 96 21.21 -11.78 12.22
N THR A 97 20.33 -12.37 11.42
CA THR A 97 20.71 -13.18 10.26
C THR A 97 21.58 -12.32 9.32
N PRO A 98 22.80 -12.75 8.97
CA PRO A 98 23.68 -11.99 8.10
C PRO A 98 23.09 -11.88 6.70
N ARG A 99 23.02 -10.65 6.17
CA ARG A 99 22.51 -10.34 4.83
C ARG A 99 23.58 -9.62 4.02
N ARG A 100 23.51 -9.74 2.69
CA ARG A 100 24.38 -9.01 1.75
C ARG A 100 23.54 -8.11 0.87
N LEU A 101 23.97 -6.86 0.73
CA LEU A 101 23.45 -5.94 -0.28
C LEU A 101 24.33 -6.03 -1.51
N VAL A 102 23.74 -6.26 -2.67
CA VAL A 102 24.45 -6.31 -3.96
C VAL A 102 23.99 -5.12 -4.79
N LEU A 103 24.96 -4.33 -5.27
CA LEU A 103 24.74 -3.28 -6.25
C LEU A 103 25.10 -3.83 -7.62
N ILE A 104 24.15 -3.83 -8.54
CA ILE A 104 24.36 -4.20 -9.94
C ILE A 104 24.15 -2.94 -10.76
N ASP A 105 25.16 -2.54 -11.51
CA ASP A 105 25.06 -1.44 -12.45
C ASP A 105 24.73 -2.00 -13.84
N CYS A 106 23.47 -1.86 -14.25
CA CYS A 106 22.95 -2.47 -15.47
C CYS A 106 23.05 -1.55 -16.69
N ILE A 107 23.37 -0.27 -16.50
CA ILE A 107 23.30 0.73 -17.58
C ILE A 107 24.55 1.59 -17.60
N ASP A 108 25.22 1.60 -18.75
CA ASP A 108 26.26 2.55 -19.05
C ASP A 108 25.66 3.96 -19.25
N MET A 109 25.75 4.79 -18.21
CA MET A 109 25.15 6.13 -18.14
C MET A 109 25.55 7.04 -19.32
N PRO A 110 26.84 7.17 -19.71
CA PRO A 110 27.23 7.86 -20.93
C PRO A 110 26.44 7.43 -22.16
N ARG A 111 26.33 6.12 -22.40
CA ARG A 111 25.66 5.57 -23.58
C ARG A 111 24.15 5.77 -23.54
N ALA A 112 23.53 5.62 -22.37
CA ALA A 112 22.12 5.94 -22.16
C ALA A 112 21.83 7.42 -22.41
N TYR A 113 22.73 8.31 -22.00
CA TYR A 113 22.59 9.75 -22.23
C TYR A 113 22.71 10.11 -23.72
N GLU A 114 23.63 9.49 -24.46
CA GLU A 114 23.73 9.66 -25.91
C GLU A 114 22.48 9.15 -26.64
N LEU A 115 21.94 7.99 -26.24
CA LEU A 115 20.67 7.45 -26.73
C LEU A 115 19.51 8.43 -26.47
N ALA A 116 19.39 8.94 -25.24
CA ALA A 116 18.37 9.90 -24.87
C ALA A 116 18.45 11.18 -25.71
N ARG A 117 19.66 11.71 -25.94
CA ARG A 117 19.86 12.94 -26.72
C ARG A 117 19.59 12.77 -28.21
N SER A 118 19.90 11.61 -28.77
CA SER A 118 19.78 11.36 -30.22
C SER A 118 18.39 10.86 -30.63
N MET A 119 17.74 10.04 -29.79
CA MET A 119 16.49 9.34 -30.14
C MET A 119 15.34 9.61 -29.16
N GLY A 120 15.56 10.43 -28.13
CA GLY A 120 14.59 10.66 -27.06
C GLY A 120 14.61 9.56 -25.99
N MET A 121 13.70 9.65 -25.02
CA MET A 121 13.69 8.74 -23.85
C MET A 121 13.13 7.35 -24.13
N GLY A 122 12.30 7.17 -25.17
CA GLY A 122 11.64 5.89 -25.45
C GLY A 122 12.59 4.69 -25.54
N PRO A 123 13.71 4.76 -26.28
CA PRO A 123 14.71 3.69 -26.33
C PRO A 123 15.39 3.41 -24.97
N VAL A 124 15.64 4.44 -24.17
CA VAL A 124 16.23 4.29 -22.83
C VAL A 124 15.25 3.61 -21.87
N GLU A 125 13.97 3.97 -21.93
CA GLU A 125 12.91 3.30 -21.17
C GLU A 125 12.75 1.84 -21.60
N SER A 126 12.89 1.53 -22.90
CA SER A 126 12.85 0.14 -23.39
C SER A 126 14.02 -0.67 -22.83
N LEU A 127 15.24 -0.12 -22.83
CA LEU A 127 16.40 -0.76 -22.22
C LEU A 127 16.19 -1.02 -20.71
N LEU A 128 15.62 -0.05 -20.00
CA LEU A 128 15.30 -0.16 -18.58
C LEU A 128 14.24 -1.24 -18.29
N LYS A 129 13.29 -1.48 -19.19
CA LYS A 129 12.25 -2.52 -19.04
C LYS A 129 12.78 -3.94 -19.20
N ASP A 130 13.90 -4.11 -19.90
CA ASP A 130 14.53 -5.41 -20.16
C ASP A 130 15.54 -5.82 -19.05
N VAL A 131 15.73 -4.97 -18.03
CA VAL A 131 16.58 -5.23 -16.84
C VAL A 131 15.80 -5.95 -15.75
#